data_AF-W4RM52-F1
#
_entry.id   AF-W4RM52-F1
#
_cell.length_a   1.000
_cell.length_b   1.000
_cell.length_c   1.000
_cell.angle_alpha   90.00
_cell.angle_beta   90.00
_cell.angle_gamma   90.00
#
_symmetry.space_group_name_H-M   'P 1'
#
loop_
_entity.id
_entity.type
_entity.pdbx_description
1 polymer ?
#
loop_
_entity_poly.entity_id
_entity_poly.type
_entity_poly.pdbx_seq_one_letter_code
_entity_poly.pdbx_strand_id
1 'polypeptide(L)'
;MDALKSVYHFDNDQQFLKIEFLNGSKQTPWHAYVFDENWNDIITAAAAISHTMADNIEYAYENLGVRGRVAVLADIMPADSLTDIIDISLFHLQALLFASAIIVNGEYDDLESFGFSKENSQSGNSLYILSTEEVGNDACRFL
;
A
#
# COMPACT_ATOMS: atom_id res chain seq x y z
N MET A 1 5.78 -20.77 -16.47
CA MET A 1 5.34 -19.73 -15.51
C MET A 1 5.07 -20.45 -14.22
N ASP A 2 5.90 -20.22 -13.21
CA ASP A 2 5.65 -20.83 -11.90
C ASP A 2 4.35 -20.28 -11.33
N ALA A 3 3.55 -21.14 -10.69
CA ALA A 3 2.23 -20.78 -10.20
C ALA A 3 2.36 -19.80 -9.03
N LEU A 4 1.98 -18.55 -9.26
CA LEU A 4 1.98 -17.51 -8.25
C LEU A 4 0.78 -17.70 -7.32
N LYS A 5 1.00 -17.49 -6.01
CA LYS A 5 -0.04 -17.64 -5.00
C LYS A 5 -0.08 -16.41 -4.12
N SER A 6 -1.28 -15.95 -3.81
CA SER A 6 -1.49 -14.97 -2.76
C SER A 6 -2.14 -15.63 -1.54
N VAL A 7 -1.74 -15.19 -0.36
CA VAL A 7 -2.27 -15.68 0.91
C VAL A 7 -2.91 -14.51 1.64
N TYR A 8 -4.17 -14.68 1.99
CA TYR A 8 -4.97 -13.67 2.66
C TYR A 8 -5.06 -14.02 4.14
N HIS A 9 -4.74 -13.05 4.98
CA HIS A 9 -4.87 -13.14 6.42
C HIS A 9 -5.76 -11.98 6.85
N PHE A 10 -7.02 -12.30 7.19
CA PHE A 10 -7.93 -11.33 7.76
C PHE A 10 -7.81 -11.40 9.28
N ASP A 11 -7.36 -10.31 9.89
CA ASP A 11 -7.30 -10.19 11.35
C ASP A 11 -8.60 -9.54 11.82
N ASN A 12 -9.49 -10.34 12.42
CA ASN A 12 -10.77 -9.84 12.94
C ASN A 12 -10.60 -8.92 14.16
N ASP A 13 -9.52 -9.08 14.92
CA ASP A 13 -9.29 -8.32 16.14
C ASP A 13 -8.72 -6.95 15.81
N GLN A 14 -7.86 -6.87 14.79
CA GLN A 14 -7.20 -5.64 14.35
C GLN A 14 -7.84 -5.02 13.09
N GLN A 15 -8.90 -5.61 12.55
CA GLN A 15 -9.70 -5.09 11.43
C GLN A 15 -8.90 -4.70 10.16
N PHE A 16 -7.89 -5.50 9.80
CA PHE A 16 -7.16 -5.32 8.54
C PHE A 16 -7.08 -6.61 7.74
N LEU A 17 -6.89 -6.45 6.42
CA LEU A 17 -6.57 -7.54 5.51
C LEU A 17 -5.08 -7.48 5.16
N LYS A 18 -4.31 -8.49 5.57
CA LYS A 18 -2.94 -8.69 5.08
C LYS A 18 -2.96 -9.62 3.87
N ILE A 19 -2.22 -9.22 2.84
CA ILE A 19 -2.02 -9.97 1.61
C ILE A 19 -0.53 -10.25 1.47
N GLU A 20 -0.16 -11.53 1.45
CA GLU A 20 1.19 -12.04 1.16
C GLU A 20 1.25 -12.54 -0.29
N PHE A 21 2.30 -12.18 -1.02
CA PHE A 21 2.51 -12.61 -2.40
C PHE A 21 3.63 -13.67 -2.46
N LEU A 22 3.46 -14.73 -3.26
CA LEU A 22 4.42 -15.83 -3.35
C LEU A 22 4.77 -16.12 -4.81
N ASN A 23 6.00 -15.84 -5.23
CA ASN A 23 6.46 -16.10 -6.59
C ASN A 23 7.38 -17.33 -6.67
N GLY A 24 6.88 -18.39 -7.32
CA GLY A 24 7.60 -19.49 -7.98
C GLY A 24 8.58 -20.40 -7.23
N SER A 25 9.01 -20.05 -6.03
CA SER A 25 9.82 -20.87 -5.09
C SER A 25 10.42 -20.02 -3.97
N LYS A 26 10.28 -18.69 -4.05
CA LYS A 26 10.68 -17.74 -3.01
C LYS A 26 9.43 -17.10 -2.43
N GLN A 27 9.35 -17.06 -1.10
CA GLN A 27 8.51 -16.06 -0.43
C GLN A 27 9.04 -14.70 -0.89
N THR A 28 8.24 -13.92 -1.61
CA THR A 28 8.58 -12.51 -1.70
C THR A 28 8.34 -11.95 -0.30
N PRO A 29 9.20 -11.04 0.21
CA PRO A 29 8.97 -10.43 1.51
C PRO A 29 7.78 -9.47 1.50
N TRP A 30 7.09 -9.32 0.37
CA TRP A 30 6.11 -8.28 0.11
C TRP A 30 4.80 -8.51 0.83
N HIS A 31 4.30 -7.42 1.40
CA HIS A 31 3.03 -7.39 2.11
C HIS A 31 2.21 -6.19 1.67
N ALA A 32 0.91 -6.41 1.47
CA ALA A 32 -0.06 -5.33 1.44
C ALA A 32 -0.97 -5.42 2.68
N TYR A 33 -1.11 -4.31 3.40
CA TYR A 33 -2.04 -4.17 4.51
C TYR A 33 -3.15 -3.22 4.09
N VAL A 34 -4.37 -3.72 4.05
CA VAL A 34 -5.54 -2.94 3.64
C VAL A 34 -6.40 -2.67 4.87
N PHE A 35 -6.60 -1.38 5.15
CA PHE A 35 -7.36 -0.86 6.27
C PHE A 35 -8.64 -0.20 5.74
N ASP A 36 -9.80 -0.52 6.33
CA ASP A 36 -11.10 0.03 5.92
C ASP A 36 -11.56 1.16 6.84
N GLU A 37 -12.59 1.90 6.41
CA GLU A 37 -13.07 3.22 6.89
C GLU A 37 -13.36 3.42 8.39
N ASN A 38 -13.17 2.43 9.26
CA ASN A 38 -13.43 2.59 10.69
C ASN A 38 -12.23 3.27 11.39
N TRP A 39 -12.03 4.55 11.11
CA TRP A 39 -10.80 5.33 11.37
C TRP A 39 -10.30 5.37 12.83
N ASN A 40 -11.18 5.23 13.84
CA ASN A 40 -10.75 5.18 15.23
C ASN A 40 -9.85 3.96 15.53
N ASP A 41 -9.96 2.91 14.71
CA ASP A 41 -9.24 1.65 14.90
C ASP A 41 -8.04 1.50 13.93
N ILE A 42 -8.00 2.26 12.83
CA ILE A 42 -6.98 2.13 11.77
C ILE A 42 -5.57 2.48 12.27
N ILE A 43 -5.39 3.63 12.92
CA ILE A 43 -4.06 4.06 13.40
C ILE A 43 -3.57 3.09 14.49
N THR A 44 -4.46 2.64 15.37
CA THR A 44 -4.15 1.65 16.42
C THR A 44 -3.73 0.30 15.82
N ALA A 45 -4.47 -0.19 14.82
CA ALA A 45 -4.16 -1.44 14.12
C ALA A 45 -2.84 -1.33 13.33
N ALA A 46 -2.65 -0.23 12.61
CA ALA A 46 -1.40 0.07 11.92
C ALA A 46 -0.23 0.13 12.90
N ALA A 47 -0.40 0.75 14.07
CA ALA A 47 0.64 0.87 15.10
C ALA A 47 1.01 -0.48 15.73
N ALA A 48 0.05 -1.41 15.84
CA ALA A 48 0.31 -2.78 16.29
C ALA A 48 1.19 -3.57 15.32
N ILE A 49 1.15 -3.22 14.03
CA ILE A 49 2.01 -3.78 12.98
C ILE A 49 3.35 -3.04 12.94
N SER A 50 3.31 -1.70 12.83
CA SER A 50 4.48 -0.83 12.75
C SER A 50 4.11 0.62 13.06
N HIS A 51 4.84 1.26 13.98
CA HIS A 51 4.67 2.69 14.25
C HIS A 51 4.85 3.56 13.00
N THR A 52 5.81 3.23 12.14
CA THR A 52 6.01 3.97 10.88
C THR A 52 4.80 3.87 9.95
N MET A 53 4.09 2.74 9.95
CA MET A 53 2.86 2.59 9.17
C MET A 53 1.74 3.48 9.70
N ALA A 54 1.60 3.53 11.03
CA ALA A 54 0.63 4.39 11.69
C ALA A 54 0.91 5.87 11.37
N ASP A 55 2.15 6.32 11.54
CA ASP A 55 2.57 7.70 11.27
C ASP A 55 2.28 8.09 9.81
N ASN A 56 2.51 7.18 8.87
CA ASN A 56 2.27 7.41 7.44
C ASN A 56 0.78 7.50 7.09
N ILE A 57 -0.06 6.65 7.69
CA ILE A 57 -1.52 6.72 7.52
C ILE A 57 -2.07 8.00 8.17
N GLU A 58 -1.61 8.32 9.38
CA GLU A 58 -1.97 9.55 10.08
C GLU A 58 -1.57 10.78 9.26
N TYR A 59 -0.37 10.80 8.69
CA TYR A 59 0.06 11.87 7.80
C TYR A 59 -0.86 12.02 6.58
N ALA A 60 -1.15 10.94 5.87
CA ALA A 60 -2.04 10.95 4.71
C ALA A 60 -3.46 11.43 5.07
N TYR A 61 -3.96 11.05 6.24
CA TYR A 61 -5.25 11.48 6.73
C TYR A 61 -5.26 12.97 7.13
N GLU A 62 -4.34 13.41 7.99
CA GLU A 62 -4.35 14.74 8.59
C GLU A 62 -3.87 15.84 7.63
N ASN A 63 -2.85 15.54 6.83
CA ASN A 63 -2.16 16.56 6.01
C ASN A 63 -2.62 16.55 4.55
N LEU A 64 -2.98 15.38 4.02
CA LEU A 64 -3.40 15.23 2.62
C LEU A 64 -4.91 15.06 2.46
N GLY A 65 -5.65 14.94 3.56
CA GLY A 65 -7.11 14.83 3.52
C GLY A 65 -7.62 13.49 2.99
N VAL A 66 -6.78 12.45 2.92
CA VAL A 66 -7.21 11.12 2.47
C VAL A 66 -8.30 10.59 3.40
N ARG A 67 -9.42 10.16 2.83
CA ARG A 67 -10.56 9.55 3.54
C ARG A 67 -10.98 8.30 2.81
N GLY A 68 -11.30 7.24 3.53
CA GLY A 68 -11.68 5.96 2.94
C GLY A 68 -10.73 4.83 3.30
N ARG A 69 -10.80 3.75 2.51
CA ARG A 69 -9.88 2.61 2.63
C ARG A 69 -8.45 3.03 2.27
N VAL A 70 -7.45 2.56 3.00
CA VAL A 70 -6.04 2.83 2.72
C VAL A 70 -5.29 1.51 2.61
N ALA A 71 -4.45 1.39 1.59
CA ALA A 71 -3.55 0.25 1.43
C ALA A 71 -2.11 0.70 1.69
N VAL A 72 -1.38 -0.05 2.51
CA VAL A 72 0.06 0.15 2.72
C VAL A 72 0.83 -1.03 2.16
N LEU A 73 1.73 -0.77 1.22
CA LEU A 73 2.69 -1.73 0.72
C LEU A 73 3.98 -1.65 1.54
N ALA A 74 4.47 -2.81 1.98
CA ALA A 74 5.66 -2.94 2.79
C ALA A 74 6.63 -3.96 2.17
N ASP A 75 7.91 -3.81 2.55
CA ASP A 75 9.01 -4.70 2.15
C ASP A 75 9.20 -4.81 0.63
N ILE A 76 8.92 -3.71 -0.07
CA ILE A 76 9.15 -3.56 -1.50
C ILE A 76 10.64 -3.73 -1.80
N MET A 77 11.05 -4.57 -2.74
CA MET A 77 12.45 -4.57 -3.20
C MET A 77 12.61 -3.69 -4.45
N PRO A 78 13.71 -2.93 -4.58
CA PRO A 78 13.95 -2.07 -5.74
C PRO A 78 13.98 -2.79 -7.09
N ALA A 79 14.19 -4.11 -7.10
CA ALA A 79 14.22 -4.91 -8.31
C ALA A 79 12.84 -5.38 -8.78
N ASP A 80 11.78 -5.19 -7.98
CA ASP A 80 10.43 -5.62 -8.33
C ASP A 80 9.65 -4.43 -8.92
N SER A 81 9.12 -4.63 -10.12
CA SER A 81 8.28 -3.64 -10.80
C SER A 81 6.89 -3.60 -10.16
N LEU A 82 6.42 -2.41 -9.75
CA LEU A 82 5.08 -2.24 -9.21
C LEU A 82 4.02 -2.72 -10.22
N THR A 83 4.22 -2.45 -11.51
CA THR A 83 3.36 -2.96 -12.58
C THR A 83 3.34 -4.48 -12.61
N ASP A 84 4.49 -5.13 -12.51
CA ASP A 84 4.57 -6.60 -12.51
C ASP A 84 3.76 -7.14 -11.33
N ILE A 85 3.87 -6.51 -10.17
CA ILE A 85 3.18 -6.91 -8.94
C ILE A 85 1.68 -6.72 -9.04
N ILE A 86 1.23 -5.63 -9.64
CA ILE A 86 -0.18 -5.31 -9.84
C ILE A 86 -0.80 -6.21 -10.91
N ASP A 87 -0.11 -6.41 -12.02
CA ASP A 87 -0.51 -7.31 -13.12
C ASP A 87 -0.61 -8.76 -12.63
N ILE A 88 0.30 -9.16 -11.74
CA ILE A 88 0.29 -10.45 -11.05
C ILE A 88 -0.91 -10.58 -10.08
N SER A 89 -1.51 -9.46 -9.68
CA SER A 89 -2.46 -9.36 -8.59
C SER A 89 -3.88 -9.00 -9.05
N LEU A 90 -4.30 -9.43 -10.24
CA LEU A 90 -5.61 -9.17 -10.88
C LEU A 90 -6.87 -9.23 -9.98
N PHE A 91 -6.92 -10.07 -8.95
CA PHE A 91 -8.04 -10.08 -7.98
C PHE A 91 -7.81 -9.17 -6.76
N HIS A 92 -6.55 -8.97 -6.36
CA HIS A 92 -6.14 -8.06 -5.26
C HIS A 92 -6.19 -6.60 -5.68
N LEU A 93 -6.11 -6.36 -6.99
CA LEU A 93 -6.47 -5.11 -7.63
C LEU A 93 -7.78 -4.60 -7.03
N GLN A 94 -8.89 -5.36 -6.95
CA GLN A 94 -10.11 -4.80 -6.35
C GLN A 94 -9.93 -4.24 -4.92
N ALA A 95 -9.21 -4.94 -4.03
CA ALA A 95 -8.99 -4.43 -2.67
C ALA A 95 -8.11 -3.16 -2.65
N LEU A 96 -7.11 -3.08 -3.54
CA LEU A 96 -6.18 -1.96 -3.68
C LEU A 96 -6.78 -0.78 -4.48
N LEU A 97 -7.52 -1.07 -5.54
CA LEU A 97 -8.22 -0.16 -6.46
C LEU A 97 -9.33 0.62 -5.74
N PHE A 98 -10.00 -0.01 -4.78
CA PHE A 98 -10.99 0.67 -3.94
C PHE A 98 -10.38 1.40 -2.74
N ALA A 99 -9.05 1.37 -2.58
CA ALA A 99 -8.40 2.23 -1.60
C ALA A 99 -8.38 3.66 -2.12
N SER A 100 -8.71 4.61 -1.25
CA SER A 100 -8.59 6.05 -1.50
C SER A 100 -7.13 6.49 -1.62
N ALA A 101 -6.21 5.71 -1.03
CA ALA A 101 -4.78 5.89 -1.22
C ALA A 101 -4.03 4.55 -1.12
N ILE A 102 -2.99 4.42 -1.93
CA ILE A 102 -1.95 3.40 -1.79
C ILE A 102 -0.68 4.09 -1.30
N ILE A 103 -0.12 3.57 -0.22
CA ILE A 103 1.02 4.13 0.48
C ILE A 103 2.18 3.15 0.42
N VAL A 104 3.38 3.61 0.08
CA VAL A 104 4.62 2.83 0.20
C VAL A 104 5.58 3.52 1.16
N ASN A 105 6.12 2.74 2.10
CA ASN A 105 7.11 3.21 3.06
C ASN A 105 8.53 2.77 2.64
N GLY A 106 9.45 3.73 2.47
CA GLY A 106 10.85 3.46 2.13
C GLY A 106 11.36 4.41 1.04
N GLU A 107 12.53 4.12 0.47
CA GLU A 107 13.11 4.90 -0.65
C GLU A 107 13.04 4.05 -1.93
N TYR A 108 12.12 4.40 -2.82
CA TYR A 108 11.87 3.71 -4.09
C TYR A 108 11.59 4.75 -5.18
N ASP A 109 12.61 5.46 -5.63
CA ASP A 109 12.46 6.59 -6.55
C ASP A 109 11.79 6.21 -7.88
N ASP A 110 11.90 4.95 -8.31
CA ASP A 110 11.22 4.45 -9.50
C ASP A 110 9.68 4.51 -9.39
N LEU A 111 9.11 4.63 -8.18
CA LEU A 111 7.65 4.73 -7.96
C LEU A 111 7.03 6.01 -8.54
N GLU A 112 7.80 7.09 -8.66
CA GLU A 112 7.31 8.33 -9.27
C GLU A 112 6.92 8.11 -10.74
N SER A 113 7.64 7.21 -11.44
CA SER A 113 7.32 6.84 -12.83
C SER A 113 6.00 6.09 -12.98
N PHE A 114 5.48 5.51 -11.88
CA PHE A 114 4.19 4.85 -11.82
C PHE A 114 3.05 5.78 -11.35
N GLY A 115 3.35 7.07 -11.14
CA GLY A 115 2.36 8.09 -10.77
C GLY A 115 2.22 8.34 -9.27
N PHE A 116 3.10 7.77 -8.43
CA PHE A 116 3.12 8.09 -7.00
C PHE A 116 3.73 9.47 -6.77
N SER A 117 3.16 10.24 -5.86
CA SER A 117 3.80 11.45 -5.33
C SER A 117 4.67 11.09 -4.13
N LYS A 118 5.93 11.55 -4.15
CA LYS A 118 6.86 11.42 -3.02
C LYS A 118 6.62 12.54 -2.01
N GLU A 119 6.21 12.17 -0.81
CA GLU A 119 6.01 13.04 0.35
C GLU A 119 7.04 12.72 1.44
N ASN A 120 7.37 13.72 2.25
CA ASN A 120 8.20 13.51 3.44
C ASN A 120 7.27 13.41 4.65
N SER A 121 7.17 12.21 5.23
CA SER A 121 6.42 12.01 6.47
C SER A 121 7.05 12.82 7.62
N GLN A 122 6.29 13.03 8.71
CA GLN A 122 6.79 13.72 9.90
C GLN A 122 8.00 13.01 10.54
N SER A 123 8.13 11.71 10.32
CA SER A 123 9.24 10.88 10.81
C SER A 123 10.54 11.05 10.01
N GLY A 124 10.53 11.81 8.91
CA GLY A 124 11.67 11.98 8.00
C GLY A 124 11.83 10.82 7.01
N ASN A 125 10.90 9.86 6.99
CA ASN A 125 10.85 8.80 5.99
C ASN A 125 10.14 9.29 4.73
N SER A 126 10.65 8.87 3.57
CA SER A 126 9.96 9.05 2.30
C SER A 126 8.72 8.17 2.24
N LEU A 127 7.65 8.79 1.76
CA LEU A 127 6.33 8.24 1.64
C LEU A 127 5.87 8.39 0.20
N TYR A 128 5.57 7.31 -0.49
CA TYR A 128 5.03 7.39 -1.84
C TYR A 128 3.54 7.15 -1.77
N ILE A 129 2.75 8.11 -2.26
CA ILE A 129 1.30 8.04 -2.22
C ILE A 129 0.74 8.08 -3.63
N LEU A 130 -0.14 7.14 -3.95
CA LEU A 130 -1.01 7.23 -5.10
C LEU A 130 -2.45 7.44 -4.60
N SER A 131 -2.95 8.67 -4.74
CA SER A 131 -4.31 9.06 -4.38
C SER A 131 -5.27 8.98 -5.56
N THR A 132 -6.55 8.79 -5.27
CA THR A 132 -7.62 8.88 -6.28
C THR A 132 -7.93 10.32 -6.69
N GLU A 133 -7.53 11.32 -5.89
CA GLU A 133 -7.61 12.74 -6.22
C GLU A 133 -6.28 13.23 -6.85
N GLU A 134 -6.41 13.70 -8.10
CA GLU A 134 -5.43 14.34 -8.99
C GLU A 134 -3.92 14.16 -8.74
N VAL A 135 -3.32 13.22 -9.48
CA VAL A 135 -1.90 13.32 -9.90
C VAL A 135 -1.81 13.09 -11.42
N GLY A 136 -1.74 14.19 -12.19
CA GLY A 136 -1.36 14.20 -13.61
C GLY A 136 -2.23 13.41 -14.60
N ASN A 137 -2.06 13.68 -15.90
CA ASN A 137 -2.77 12.94 -16.96
C ASN A 137 -2.12 11.57 -17.30
N ASP A 138 -0.92 11.30 -16.79
CA ASP A 138 -0.12 10.10 -17.13
C ASP A 138 0.00 9.07 -16.00
N ALA A 139 -0.64 9.29 -14.84
CA ALA A 139 -0.64 8.29 -13.77
C ALA A 139 -1.42 7.04 -14.22
N CYS A 140 -0.90 5.85 -13.88
CA CYS A 140 -1.64 4.60 -14.03
C CYS A 140 -2.91 4.66 -13.17
N ARG A 141 -4.00 5.15 -13.79
CA ARG A 141 -5.33 5.11 -13.21
C ARG A 141 -5.79 3.67 -13.24
N PHE A 142 -5.59 3.05 -12.10
CA PHE A 142 -6.32 1.92 -11.56
C PHE A 142 -7.83 2.06 -11.85
N LEU A 143 -8.25 1.52 -13.01
CA LEU A 143 -9.62 1.43 -13.52
C LEU A 143 -10.43 0.33 -12.83
#